data_AF-A0A3B8LBR3-F1
#
_entry.id   AF-A0A3B8LBR3-F1
#
_cell.length_a   1.000
_cell.length_b   1.000
_cell.length_c   1.000
_cell.angle_alpha   90.00
_cell.angle_beta   90.00
_cell.angle_gamma   90.00
#
_symmetry.space_group_name_H-M   'P 1'
#
loop_
_entity.id
_entity.type
_entity.pdbx_description
1 polymer ?
#
loop_
_entity_poly.entity_id
_entity_poly.type
_entity_poly.pdbx_seq_one_letter_code
_entity_poly.pdbx_strand_id
1 'polypeptide(L)'
;MKFRQLFLITLGLFLLGSPHFLAGCAAPRCGDGVIHKDVTDADGNTLNEECDDGNSDNNDSCTNQCTIAKCGDGIVQVGIEECDDGNKEDTDACTSQCKLATCGDGFVQKDKEACDDGNKNNNDACLNTCVENTCGDGFLNKDKEECDDKNYNDNDSCLNNCKLATCGDGKLHVGVELCDDGNKDDKDTCLSTCTLSTCGDGIVQAGEECDDGNKNNNDECLNTCVKATCGDGFVQTGTEECDDGNKNDNDSCLSTCKNATCGDGKVNKGVEECDDGNTDDDDLCTSKCKLATCGDGIKQPGEECDDGNKNDNDACLNTCKNATCGDGVIQTGKEECDDGNTKSGDWCDSSCKKECTIGNARKLDGNSCYVKFNTALSWRDASAACSILGAHLVSIGSGGENTIVAGLTGSSPAWIGLTDQYSEGTFVWDEGNNKYITMTYSDWAANQPDNGPGGNADCTEIISSGRWSDRACTGLLNYICEYEWPSK
;
A
#
# COMPACT_ATOMS: atom_id res chain seq x y z
N MET A 1 -108.98 43.67 38.78
CA MET A 1 -110.22 43.03 39.27
C MET A 1 -111.31 43.11 38.19
N LYS A 2 -112.45 42.43 38.37
CA LYS A 2 -113.50 42.23 37.34
C LYS A 2 -114.10 43.53 36.76
N PHE A 3 -113.98 43.69 35.45
CA PHE A 3 -114.80 44.50 34.53
C PHE A 3 -115.02 43.58 33.29
N ARG A 4 -116.21 43.29 32.72
CA ARG A 4 -117.55 43.91 32.78
C ARG A 4 -117.51 45.35 32.23
N GLN A 5 -118.32 45.82 31.29
CA GLN A 5 -119.66 45.46 30.80
C GLN A 5 -119.71 45.65 29.26
N LEU A 6 -120.60 45.07 28.43
CA LEU A 6 -122.00 44.58 28.57
C LEU A 6 -123.09 45.68 28.51
N PHE A 7 -123.73 45.86 27.34
CA PHE A 7 -125.08 46.43 27.19
C PHE A 7 -125.74 45.91 25.88
N LEU A 8 -127.06 45.96 25.63
CA LEU A 8 -128.25 45.44 26.34
C LEU A 8 -129.56 45.85 25.58
N ILE A 9 -130.65 45.07 25.70
CA ILE A 9 -132.10 45.43 25.54
C ILE A 9 -132.80 45.27 24.14
N THR A 10 -134.11 44.90 24.20
CA THR A 10 -135.17 44.69 23.16
C THR A 10 -135.15 43.43 22.26
N LEU A 11 -136.27 42.86 21.75
CA LEU A 11 -137.68 42.71 22.25
C LEU A 11 -138.52 41.70 21.38
N GLY A 12 -138.94 40.53 21.92
CA GLY A 12 -139.98 39.63 21.32
C GLY A 12 -139.55 38.66 20.19
N LEU A 13 -140.40 37.81 19.57
CA LEU A 13 -141.71 37.20 19.93
C LEU A 13 -142.16 36.12 18.87
N PHE A 14 -142.71 34.95 19.28
CA PHE A 14 -143.24 33.80 18.47
C PHE A 14 -142.22 33.11 17.51
N LEU A 15 -142.08 31.78 17.34
CA LEU A 15 -142.74 30.54 17.84
C LEU A 15 -141.71 29.37 18.02
N LEU A 16 -141.90 28.55 19.06
CA LEU A 16 -141.46 27.15 19.34
C LEU A 16 -140.29 26.45 18.57
N GLY A 17 -139.28 25.92 19.31
CA GLY A 17 -138.39 24.80 18.86
C GLY A 17 -136.99 24.71 19.53
N SER A 18 -136.48 23.51 19.85
CA SER A 18 -135.11 23.17 20.35
C SER A 18 -134.93 21.63 20.46
N PRO A 19 -133.75 20.98 20.21
CA PRO A 19 -132.54 21.09 21.07
C PRO A 19 -131.10 20.80 20.50
N HIS A 20 -130.06 21.33 21.19
CA HIS A 20 -128.61 20.92 21.27
C HIS A 20 -127.66 20.95 20.01
N PHE A 21 -126.33 20.77 20.20
CA PHE A 21 -125.26 21.44 19.40
C PHE A 21 -123.87 20.73 19.34
N LEU A 22 -122.95 21.23 18.44
CA LEU A 22 -121.50 20.89 18.18
C LEU A 22 -121.23 19.71 17.20
N ALA A 23 -120.06 19.51 16.53
CA ALA A 23 -118.89 20.29 16.00
C ALA A 23 -117.94 19.29 15.23
N GLY A 24 -116.87 19.58 14.46
CA GLY A 24 -116.21 20.78 13.88
C GLY A 24 -114.77 20.45 13.36
N CYS A 25 -114.27 21.03 12.23
CA CYS A 25 -112.99 20.68 11.55
C CYS A 25 -112.19 21.90 10.99
N ALA A 26 -110.97 21.69 10.46
CA ALA A 26 -110.11 22.68 9.77
C ALA A 26 -109.83 22.30 8.29
N ALA A 27 -109.23 23.21 7.51
CA ALA A 27 -108.95 23.05 6.07
C ALA A 27 -107.51 22.54 5.79
N PRO A 28 -107.28 21.79 4.70
CA PRO A 28 -105.97 21.25 4.32
C PRO A 28 -105.00 22.35 3.86
N ARG A 29 -103.70 22.10 3.99
CA ARG A 29 -102.63 22.99 3.49
C ARG A 29 -101.28 22.26 3.46
N CYS A 30 -100.49 22.57 2.45
CA CYS A 30 -99.08 22.21 2.40
C CYS A 30 -98.33 22.66 3.68
N GLY A 31 -97.50 21.78 4.22
CA GLY A 31 -96.77 21.96 5.48
C GLY A 31 -97.58 21.60 6.73
N ASP A 32 -98.56 20.69 6.65
CA ASP A 32 -99.33 20.22 7.82
C ASP A 32 -99.09 18.76 8.24
N GLY A 33 -98.28 18.02 7.49
CA GLY A 33 -97.81 16.66 7.78
C GLY A 33 -98.67 15.57 7.16
N VAL A 34 -99.61 15.94 6.27
CA VAL A 34 -100.56 15.03 5.63
C VAL A 34 -100.61 15.32 4.14
N ILE A 35 -100.13 14.40 3.30
CA ILE A 35 -100.20 14.56 1.84
C ILE A 35 -101.66 14.43 1.37
N HIS A 36 -102.26 15.55 0.97
CA HIS A 36 -103.63 15.60 0.44
C HIS A 36 -103.66 15.21 -1.05
N LYS A 37 -104.60 14.34 -1.39
CA LYS A 37 -104.84 13.87 -2.76
C LYS A 37 -106.33 13.86 -3.06
N ASP A 38 -106.67 14.41 -4.21
CA ASP A 38 -108.01 14.62 -4.75
C ASP A 38 -108.96 15.42 -3.82
N VAL A 39 -108.37 16.30 -2.99
CA VAL A 39 -109.11 17.21 -2.10
C VAL A 39 -109.36 18.52 -2.82
N THR A 40 -110.61 18.99 -2.79
CA THR A 40 -110.99 20.30 -3.34
C THR A 40 -111.14 21.31 -2.21
N ASP A 41 -110.57 22.50 -2.37
CA ASP A 41 -110.74 23.59 -1.40
C ASP A 41 -112.15 24.19 -1.44
N ALA A 42 -112.43 25.14 -0.55
CA ALA A 42 -113.75 25.78 -0.44
C ALA A 42 -114.09 26.71 -1.62
N ASP A 43 -113.11 27.10 -2.44
CA ASP A 43 -113.25 27.97 -3.61
C ASP A 43 -113.31 27.17 -4.93
N GLY A 44 -112.99 25.87 -4.90
CA GLY A 44 -113.15 24.90 -5.98
C GLY A 44 -111.86 24.41 -6.65
N ASN A 45 -110.68 24.70 -6.08
CA ASN A 45 -109.40 24.24 -6.64
C ASN A 45 -109.02 22.86 -6.10
N THR A 46 -108.52 21.96 -6.96
CA THR A 46 -107.98 20.66 -6.52
C THR A 46 -106.56 20.83 -5.97
N LEU A 47 -106.38 20.53 -4.68
CA LEU A 47 -105.09 20.45 -4.02
C LEU A 47 -104.59 19.00 -4.08
N ASN A 48 -103.60 18.75 -4.94
CA ASN A 48 -102.88 17.48 -5.05
C ASN A 48 -101.41 17.71 -4.73
N GLU A 49 -100.95 17.17 -3.60
CA GLU A 49 -99.60 17.35 -3.07
C GLU A 49 -98.72 16.15 -3.53
N GLU A 50 -97.54 16.43 -4.11
CA GLU A 50 -96.57 15.37 -4.47
C GLU A 50 -95.95 14.78 -3.19
N CYS A 51 -95.64 15.66 -2.24
CA CYS A 51 -95.06 15.43 -0.92
C CYS A 51 -95.62 16.45 0.09
N ASP A 52 -95.47 16.17 1.38
CA ASP A 52 -95.68 17.09 2.51
C ASP A 52 -94.85 16.54 3.68
N ASP A 53 -94.10 17.42 4.34
CA ASP A 53 -93.13 17.11 5.40
C ASP A 53 -93.54 17.63 6.80
N GLY A 54 -94.64 18.39 6.90
CA GLY A 54 -95.14 19.01 8.13
C GLY A 54 -94.39 20.26 8.61
N ASN A 55 -93.58 20.89 7.75
CA ASN A 55 -92.78 22.07 8.05
C ASN A 55 -92.94 23.16 6.95
N SER A 56 -91.98 24.09 6.82
CA SER A 56 -92.05 25.17 5.83
C SER A 56 -90.66 25.63 5.35
N ASP A 57 -89.68 24.73 5.35
CA ASP A 57 -88.38 24.95 4.71
C ASP A 57 -88.48 24.58 3.22
N ASN A 58 -87.71 25.26 2.37
CA ASN A 58 -87.63 24.93 0.94
C ASN A 58 -86.42 24.01 0.64
N ASN A 59 -85.52 23.84 1.61
CA ASN A 59 -84.20 23.27 1.40
C ASN A 59 -84.11 21.77 1.77
N ASP A 60 -85.24 21.08 1.97
CA ASP A 60 -85.29 19.64 2.24
C ASP A 60 -85.81 18.82 1.03
N SER A 61 -86.45 17.66 1.25
CA SER A 61 -86.97 16.79 0.19
C SER A 61 -88.26 17.27 -0.46
N CYS A 62 -88.96 18.22 0.16
CA CYS A 62 -90.19 18.82 -0.35
C CYS A 62 -90.11 20.35 -0.32
N THR A 63 -90.78 21.02 -1.26
CA THR A 63 -90.86 22.50 -1.27
C THR A 63 -92.11 22.99 -0.53
N ASN A 64 -92.13 24.26 -0.16
CA ASN A 64 -93.33 24.97 0.32
C ASN A 64 -94.50 25.03 -0.71
N GLN A 65 -94.36 24.44 -1.89
CA GLN A 65 -95.44 24.25 -2.88
C GLN A 65 -95.84 22.77 -3.02
N CYS A 66 -95.38 21.92 -2.10
CA CYS A 66 -95.65 20.48 -2.02
C CYS A 66 -95.27 19.71 -3.30
N THR A 67 -94.16 20.15 -3.92
CA THR A 67 -93.49 19.47 -5.04
C THR A 67 -92.20 18.83 -4.57
N ILE A 68 -91.83 17.68 -5.15
CA ILE A 68 -90.54 17.04 -4.85
C ILE A 68 -89.40 17.93 -5.36
N ALA A 69 -88.35 18.06 -4.54
CA ALA A 69 -87.04 18.67 -4.80
C ALA A 69 -86.41 18.23 -6.15
N LYS A 70 -85.89 19.19 -6.94
CA LYS A 70 -85.48 18.96 -8.35
C LYS A 70 -84.28 19.83 -8.76
N CYS A 71 -83.11 19.20 -8.86
CA CYS A 71 -81.92 19.75 -9.52
C CYS A 71 -82.21 20.57 -10.79
N GLY A 72 -81.71 21.80 -10.82
CA GLY A 72 -81.94 22.83 -11.83
C GLY A 72 -83.16 23.71 -11.57
N ASP A 73 -83.59 23.90 -10.32
CA ASP A 73 -84.70 24.79 -9.93
C ASP A 73 -84.27 26.07 -9.19
N GLY A 74 -82.98 26.17 -8.82
CA GLY A 74 -82.37 27.33 -8.18
C GLY A 74 -82.41 27.33 -6.65
N ILE A 75 -82.79 26.23 -6.01
CA ILE A 75 -82.91 26.09 -4.56
C ILE A 75 -82.06 24.91 -4.06
N VAL A 76 -80.85 25.17 -3.58
CA VAL A 76 -79.92 24.11 -3.14
C VAL A 76 -80.50 23.25 -1.99
N GLN A 77 -80.90 22.02 -2.30
CA GLN A 77 -81.55 21.10 -1.35
C GLN A 77 -80.52 20.33 -0.51
N VAL A 78 -80.47 20.60 0.80
CA VAL A 78 -79.37 20.22 1.69
C VAL A 78 -79.30 18.71 1.91
N GLY A 79 -78.30 18.07 1.31
CA GLY A 79 -78.06 16.63 1.43
C GLY A 79 -78.70 15.78 0.34
N ILE A 80 -79.40 16.41 -0.62
CA ILE A 80 -79.82 15.79 -1.88
C ILE A 80 -78.79 16.10 -2.97
N GLU A 81 -78.30 17.34 -2.98
CA GLU A 81 -77.40 17.90 -3.99
C GLU A 81 -76.25 18.71 -3.35
N GLU A 82 -75.22 18.97 -4.14
CA GLU A 82 -74.03 19.73 -3.71
C GLU A 82 -74.05 21.18 -4.19
N CYS A 83 -74.86 21.47 -5.22
CA CYS A 83 -75.14 22.79 -5.78
C CYS A 83 -76.45 22.73 -6.58
N ASP A 84 -77.06 23.87 -6.84
CA ASP A 84 -78.08 24.12 -7.86
C ASP A 84 -77.97 25.62 -8.21
N ASP A 85 -78.05 25.97 -9.49
CA ASP A 85 -77.98 27.35 -9.99
C ASP A 85 -79.16 27.75 -10.89
N GLY A 86 -80.19 26.90 -10.98
CA GLY A 86 -81.40 27.10 -11.79
C GLY A 86 -81.26 26.66 -13.25
N ASN A 87 -80.23 25.88 -13.59
CA ASN A 87 -79.90 25.53 -14.97
C ASN A 87 -79.50 24.04 -15.13
N LYS A 88 -79.08 23.60 -16.33
CA LYS A 88 -78.74 22.20 -16.68
C LYS A 88 -77.58 22.09 -17.69
N GLU A 89 -76.68 23.06 -17.73
CA GLU A 89 -75.50 23.08 -18.59
C GLU A 89 -74.30 22.52 -17.82
N ASP A 90 -73.63 21.48 -18.32
CA ASP A 90 -72.52 20.83 -17.59
C ASP A 90 -71.21 21.65 -17.54
N THR A 91 -71.19 22.92 -17.98
CA THR A 91 -69.95 23.68 -18.30
C THR A 91 -69.70 24.93 -17.44
N ASP A 92 -70.47 25.14 -16.37
CA ASP A 92 -70.37 26.32 -15.50
C ASP A 92 -69.77 26.02 -14.11
N ALA A 93 -70.55 26.10 -13.02
CA ALA A 93 -70.16 25.74 -11.66
C ALA A 93 -70.97 24.57 -11.10
N CYS A 94 -72.11 24.22 -11.69
CA CYS A 94 -72.96 23.14 -11.23
C CYS A 94 -73.42 22.27 -12.40
N THR A 95 -72.91 21.05 -12.48
CA THR A 95 -73.29 20.10 -13.53
C THR A 95 -74.79 19.80 -13.50
N SER A 96 -75.36 19.31 -14.61
CA SER A 96 -76.77 18.92 -14.74
C SER A 96 -77.23 17.78 -13.81
N GLN A 97 -76.28 17.20 -13.06
CA GLN A 97 -76.49 16.19 -12.01
C GLN A 97 -76.38 16.78 -10.58
N CYS A 98 -76.31 18.11 -10.47
CA CYS A 98 -76.19 18.88 -9.24
C CYS A 98 -74.98 18.46 -8.37
N LYS A 99 -73.87 18.28 -9.08
CA LYS A 99 -72.50 18.16 -8.54
C LYS A 99 -71.68 19.38 -8.93
N LEU A 100 -70.87 19.84 -7.98
CA LEU A 100 -69.87 20.88 -8.24
C LEU A 100 -68.94 20.38 -9.35
N ALA A 101 -68.73 21.21 -10.37
CA ALA A 101 -67.85 20.85 -11.48
C ALA A 101 -66.39 20.74 -10.98
N THR A 102 -65.66 19.72 -11.43
CA THR A 102 -64.29 19.43 -10.99
C THR A 102 -63.43 18.82 -12.09
N CYS A 103 -62.29 19.46 -12.35
CA CYS A 103 -61.21 18.93 -13.18
C CYS A 103 -61.05 17.40 -13.17
N GLY A 104 -61.15 16.82 -14.36
CA GLY A 104 -61.23 15.39 -14.64
C GLY A 104 -62.66 14.85 -14.63
N ASP A 105 -63.68 15.67 -14.95
CA ASP A 105 -65.09 15.23 -15.07
C ASP A 105 -65.61 15.15 -16.53
N GLY A 106 -64.84 15.70 -17.48
CA GLY A 106 -65.13 15.67 -18.92
C GLY A 106 -65.67 16.98 -19.49
N PHE A 107 -65.88 18.01 -18.66
CA PHE A 107 -66.49 19.27 -19.07
C PHE A 107 -65.59 20.47 -18.77
N VAL A 108 -64.95 21.01 -19.81
CA VAL A 108 -64.08 22.20 -19.70
C VAL A 108 -64.88 23.41 -19.21
N GLN A 109 -64.68 23.81 -17.95
CA GLN A 109 -65.47 24.90 -17.38
C GLN A 109 -64.90 26.26 -17.78
N LYS A 110 -65.74 27.06 -18.44
CA LYS A 110 -65.32 28.31 -19.07
C LYS A 110 -64.74 29.31 -18.06
N ASP A 111 -63.61 29.90 -18.41
CA ASP A 111 -62.89 30.90 -17.62
C ASP A 111 -62.36 30.38 -16.24
N LYS A 112 -62.41 29.06 -16.01
CA LYS A 112 -61.75 28.35 -14.89
C LYS A 112 -60.63 27.42 -15.33
N GLU A 113 -60.85 26.69 -16.41
CA GLU A 113 -60.03 25.56 -16.87
C GLU A 113 -59.60 25.78 -18.33
N ALA A 114 -58.39 25.32 -18.68
CA ALA A 114 -57.90 25.39 -20.06
C ALA A 114 -58.30 24.14 -20.87
N CYS A 115 -58.38 22.99 -20.21
CA CYS A 115 -58.75 21.69 -20.75
C CYS A 115 -59.40 20.84 -19.65
N ASP A 116 -60.08 19.78 -20.06
CA ASP A 116 -60.52 18.63 -19.25
C ASP A 116 -60.67 17.46 -20.25
N ASP A 117 -60.21 16.26 -19.89
CA ASP A 117 -60.33 15.05 -20.71
C ASP A 117 -61.06 13.87 -20.01
N GLY A 118 -61.76 14.15 -18.91
CA GLY A 118 -62.54 13.18 -18.14
C GLY A 118 -61.71 12.25 -17.25
N ASN A 119 -60.46 12.61 -16.97
CA ASN A 119 -59.49 11.73 -16.32
C ASN A 119 -58.51 12.51 -15.40
N LYS A 120 -57.63 11.81 -14.68
CA LYS A 120 -56.69 12.40 -13.68
C LYS A 120 -55.25 11.92 -13.81
N ASN A 121 -54.92 11.36 -14.97
CA ASN A 121 -53.57 11.24 -15.48
C ASN A 121 -52.99 12.65 -15.76
N ASN A 122 -51.67 12.72 -15.97
CA ASN A 122 -50.97 13.92 -16.42
C ASN A 122 -50.12 13.65 -17.67
N ASN A 123 -50.05 12.40 -18.14
CA ASN A 123 -49.18 11.94 -19.24
C ASN A 123 -49.92 11.86 -20.59
N ASP A 124 -50.99 12.64 -20.71
CA ASP A 124 -51.92 12.78 -21.83
C ASP A 124 -52.17 14.28 -22.10
N ALA A 125 -53.28 14.66 -22.72
CA ALA A 125 -53.46 16.02 -23.25
C ALA A 125 -53.69 17.10 -22.18
N CYS A 126 -54.22 16.72 -21.02
CA CYS A 126 -54.57 17.64 -19.93
C CYS A 126 -53.97 17.17 -18.60
N LEU A 127 -53.46 18.09 -17.79
CA LEU A 127 -53.02 17.78 -16.42
C LEU A 127 -54.23 17.70 -15.49
N ASN A 128 -54.14 16.92 -14.40
CA ASN A 128 -55.18 16.89 -13.34
C ASN A 128 -55.37 18.20 -12.53
N THR A 129 -54.74 19.29 -12.97
CA THR A 129 -54.96 20.68 -12.56
C THR A 129 -55.68 21.52 -13.64
N CYS A 130 -56.14 20.89 -14.72
CA CYS A 130 -56.86 21.45 -15.87
C CYS A 130 -56.14 22.62 -16.56
N VAL A 131 -54.84 22.39 -16.74
CA VAL A 131 -53.91 23.13 -17.59
C VAL A 131 -53.49 22.17 -18.70
N GLU A 132 -53.37 22.66 -19.94
CA GLU A 132 -52.85 21.85 -21.04
C GLU A 132 -51.45 21.33 -20.69
N ASN A 133 -51.19 20.05 -20.94
CA ASN A 133 -49.84 19.54 -20.82
C ASN A 133 -48.96 20.16 -21.93
N THR A 134 -47.77 20.61 -21.51
CA THR A 134 -46.79 21.27 -22.38
C THR A 134 -45.37 20.92 -21.96
N CYS A 135 -44.59 20.39 -22.90
CA CYS A 135 -43.14 20.32 -22.90
C CYS A 135 -42.46 21.35 -21.97
N GLY A 136 -41.73 20.84 -20.97
CA GLY A 136 -41.11 21.58 -19.88
C GLY A 136 -41.91 21.57 -18.56
N ASP A 137 -43.08 20.92 -18.48
CA ASP A 137 -43.94 20.92 -17.29
C ASP A 137 -43.63 19.82 -16.25
N GLY A 138 -42.90 18.77 -16.65
CA GLY A 138 -42.56 17.61 -15.82
C GLY A 138 -43.35 16.34 -16.13
N PHE A 139 -44.21 16.31 -17.15
CA PHE A 139 -45.10 15.20 -17.46
C PHE A 139 -45.04 14.81 -18.96
N LEU A 140 -44.34 13.71 -19.26
CA LEU A 140 -44.19 13.20 -20.63
C LEU A 140 -45.53 12.75 -21.26
N ASN A 141 -45.97 13.45 -22.31
CA ASN A 141 -47.10 13.09 -23.17
C ASN A 141 -46.67 12.28 -24.39
N LYS A 142 -46.85 10.95 -24.29
CA LYS A 142 -46.29 9.95 -25.22
C LYS A 142 -46.80 10.05 -26.66
N ASP A 143 -47.90 10.77 -26.92
CA ASP A 143 -48.46 10.95 -28.26
C ASP A 143 -47.95 12.22 -28.95
N LYS A 144 -47.18 13.08 -28.25
CA LYS A 144 -46.59 14.33 -28.77
C LYS A 144 -45.07 14.42 -28.57
N GLU A 145 -44.58 13.94 -27.43
CA GLU A 145 -43.29 14.23 -26.84
C GLU A 145 -42.43 12.96 -26.74
N GLU A 146 -41.12 13.08 -26.97
CA GLU A 146 -40.15 11.97 -26.83
C GLU A 146 -39.42 12.00 -25.49
N CYS A 147 -39.37 13.17 -24.86
CA CYS A 147 -38.83 13.43 -23.53
C CYS A 147 -39.60 14.59 -22.88
N ASP A 148 -39.54 14.68 -21.56
CA ASP A 148 -39.78 15.91 -20.79
C ASP A 148 -38.84 15.84 -19.58
N ASP A 149 -38.20 16.96 -19.26
CA ASP A 149 -37.22 17.06 -18.17
C ASP A 149 -37.54 18.18 -17.16
N LYS A 150 -38.76 18.74 -17.24
CA LYS A 150 -39.26 19.83 -16.40
C LYS A 150 -38.51 21.16 -16.50
N ASN A 151 -37.85 21.48 -17.62
CA ASN A 151 -37.32 22.83 -17.83
C ASN A 151 -37.34 23.30 -19.30
N TYR A 152 -36.53 24.32 -19.61
CA TYR A 152 -36.43 24.94 -20.94
C TYR A 152 -34.95 25.22 -21.30
N ASN A 153 -34.11 24.18 -21.34
CA ASN A 153 -32.68 24.27 -21.64
C ASN A 153 -32.32 23.48 -22.90
N ASP A 154 -31.99 24.20 -23.96
CA ASP A 154 -31.76 23.65 -25.30
C ASP A 154 -30.37 22.98 -25.48
N ASN A 155 -29.72 22.59 -24.38
CA ASN A 155 -28.31 22.15 -24.27
C ASN A 155 -28.12 20.93 -23.33
N ASP A 156 -29.15 20.11 -23.13
CA ASP A 156 -29.06 18.83 -22.40
C ASP A 156 -29.83 17.73 -23.15
N SER A 157 -30.18 16.64 -22.49
CA SER A 157 -30.85 15.49 -23.10
C SER A 157 -32.23 15.77 -23.70
N CYS A 158 -32.93 16.85 -23.31
CA CYS A 158 -34.26 17.16 -23.83
C CYS A 158 -34.36 18.59 -24.37
N LEU A 159 -34.53 18.71 -25.69
CA LEU A 159 -34.64 20.01 -26.36
C LEU A 159 -35.97 20.72 -26.03
N ASN A 160 -36.04 22.04 -26.20
CA ASN A 160 -37.24 22.87 -25.96
C ASN A 160 -38.47 22.53 -26.83
N ASN A 161 -38.36 21.54 -27.73
CA ASN A 161 -39.43 21.00 -28.56
C ASN A 161 -39.80 19.55 -28.19
N CYS A 162 -39.31 19.06 -27.04
CA CYS A 162 -39.47 17.71 -26.50
C CYS A 162 -39.10 16.61 -27.48
N LYS A 163 -37.93 16.81 -28.10
CA LYS A 163 -37.14 15.81 -28.82
C LYS A 163 -35.85 15.53 -28.08
N LEU A 164 -35.41 14.28 -28.15
CA LEU A 164 -34.11 13.88 -27.63
C LEU A 164 -33.02 14.61 -28.41
N ALA A 165 -32.04 15.16 -27.70
CA ALA A 165 -30.91 15.82 -28.32
C ALA A 165 -30.02 14.81 -29.08
N THR A 166 -29.38 15.28 -30.15
CA THR A 166 -28.52 14.47 -31.01
C THR A 166 -27.25 15.23 -31.38
N CYS A 167 -26.11 14.64 -31.04
CA CYS A 167 -24.79 15.06 -31.51
C CYS A 167 -24.71 15.23 -33.04
N GLY A 168 -23.86 16.16 -33.49
CA GLY A 168 -23.68 16.54 -34.88
C GLY A 168 -24.69 17.61 -35.33
N ASP A 169 -25.37 18.28 -34.40
CA ASP A 169 -26.33 19.35 -34.66
C ASP A 169 -25.74 20.76 -34.50
N GLY A 170 -24.51 20.89 -34.02
CA GLY A 170 -23.82 22.16 -33.80
C GLY A 170 -23.90 22.71 -32.38
N LYS A 171 -24.36 21.90 -31.41
CA LYS A 171 -24.44 22.25 -29.98
C LYS A 171 -23.86 21.13 -29.11
N LEU A 172 -23.34 21.50 -27.94
CA LEU A 172 -22.93 20.54 -26.91
C LEU A 172 -24.07 20.25 -25.93
N HIS A 173 -24.62 19.04 -25.97
CA HIS A 173 -25.73 18.58 -25.14
C HIS A 173 -25.22 17.83 -23.90
N VAL A 174 -25.31 18.49 -22.74
CA VAL A 174 -24.72 18.03 -21.48
C VAL A 174 -25.35 16.72 -21.01
N GLY A 175 -24.55 15.65 -21.02
CA GLY A 175 -24.98 14.31 -20.61
C GLY A 175 -25.37 13.38 -21.77
N VAL A 176 -25.44 13.90 -23.00
CA VAL A 176 -25.58 13.10 -24.23
C VAL A 176 -24.22 12.85 -24.87
N GLU A 177 -23.36 13.86 -24.92
CA GLU A 177 -22.03 13.78 -25.54
C GLU A 177 -20.92 14.46 -24.71
N LEU A 178 -19.67 14.28 -25.13
CA LEU A 178 -18.51 15.00 -24.58
C LEU A 178 -18.06 16.17 -25.47
N CYS A 179 -18.38 16.09 -26.75
CA CYS A 179 -18.11 17.08 -27.79
C CYS A 179 -19.11 16.88 -28.94
N ASP A 180 -19.44 17.96 -29.65
CA ASP A 180 -20.15 17.93 -30.93
C ASP A 180 -19.10 17.98 -32.05
N ASP A 181 -19.12 16.98 -32.94
CA ASP A 181 -18.30 16.90 -34.16
C ASP A 181 -18.70 18.04 -35.13
N GLY A 182 -20.00 18.25 -35.31
CA GLY A 182 -20.56 19.21 -36.26
C GLY A 182 -20.24 18.92 -37.74
N ASN A 183 -19.39 17.92 -38.02
CA ASN A 183 -18.92 17.53 -39.34
C ASN A 183 -18.93 15.98 -39.48
N LYS A 184 -17.89 15.35 -40.08
CA LYS A 184 -17.72 13.88 -40.28
C LYS A 184 -16.24 13.47 -40.50
N ASP A 185 -15.26 14.17 -39.93
CA ASP A 185 -13.83 13.86 -40.10
C ASP A 185 -13.23 13.45 -38.76
N ASP A 186 -13.19 12.14 -38.50
CA ASP A 186 -12.71 11.50 -37.24
C ASP A 186 -11.23 11.78 -36.89
N LYS A 187 -10.60 12.77 -37.52
CA LYS A 187 -9.22 13.23 -37.32
C LYS A 187 -9.12 14.56 -36.60
N ASP A 188 -10.23 15.27 -36.40
CA ASP A 188 -10.25 16.41 -35.49
C ASP A 188 -10.35 15.96 -34.02
N THR A 189 -10.60 16.88 -33.11
CA THR A 189 -10.66 16.61 -31.66
C THR A 189 -11.92 15.86 -31.20
N CYS A 190 -12.95 15.73 -32.05
CA CYS A 190 -14.18 15.03 -31.76
C CYS A 190 -14.49 13.99 -32.83
N LEU A 191 -14.59 12.72 -32.43
CA LEU A 191 -14.99 11.65 -33.34
C LEU A 191 -16.47 11.79 -33.71
N SER A 192 -16.88 11.25 -34.86
CA SER A 192 -18.29 11.19 -35.29
C SER A 192 -19.18 10.28 -34.40
N THR A 193 -18.59 9.68 -33.38
CA THR A 193 -19.26 9.00 -32.24
C THR A 193 -19.37 9.88 -30.98
N CYS A 194 -19.09 11.18 -31.08
CA CYS A 194 -19.37 12.21 -30.06
C CYS A 194 -18.54 12.04 -28.77
N THR A 195 -17.42 11.34 -28.94
CA THR A 195 -16.37 11.07 -27.97
C THR A 195 -15.13 11.84 -28.39
N LEU A 196 -14.40 12.36 -27.41
CA LEU A 196 -13.09 12.97 -27.64
C LEU A 196 -12.14 11.96 -28.30
N SER A 197 -11.34 12.46 -29.24
CA SER A 197 -10.19 11.78 -29.86
C SER A 197 -9.25 11.18 -28.79
N THR A 198 -8.81 9.93 -28.92
CA THR A 198 -7.87 9.33 -27.95
C THR A 198 -6.80 8.43 -28.57
N CYS A 199 -5.55 8.91 -28.56
CA CYS A 199 -4.34 8.15 -28.83
C CYS A 199 -4.42 6.65 -28.46
N GLY A 200 -4.15 5.81 -29.45
CA GLY A 200 -4.31 4.36 -29.43
C GLY A 200 -5.68 3.89 -29.92
N ASP A 201 -6.34 4.63 -30.81
CA ASP A 201 -7.61 4.24 -31.44
C ASP A 201 -7.49 3.87 -32.94
N GLY A 202 -6.33 4.14 -33.54
CA GLY A 202 -5.97 3.80 -34.92
C GLY A 202 -6.14 4.94 -35.92
N ILE A 203 -6.50 6.14 -35.47
CA ILE A 203 -6.74 7.30 -36.33
C ILE A 203 -5.82 8.46 -35.91
N VAL A 204 -4.74 8.71 -36.65
CA VAL A 204 -3.83 9.84 -36.35
C VAL A 204 -4.58 11.18 -36.40
N GLN A 205 -4.78 11.80 -35.24
CA GLN A 205 -5.59 12.99 -35.03
C GLN A 205 -4.77 14.30 -35.06
N ALA A 206 -5.47 15.44 -35.07
CA ALA A 206 -4.91 16.79 -35.20
C ALA A 206 -4.08 17.24 -33.98
N GLY A 207 -2.85 16.72 -33.89
CA GLY A 207 -1.89 17.00 -32.81
C GLY A 207 -0.89 15.86 -32.59
N GLU A 208 -1.15 14.70 -33.19
CA GLU A 208 -0.38 13.47 -33.04
C GLU A 208 0.68 13.30 -34.14
N GLU A 209 1.78 12.63 -33.82
CA GLU A 209 2.80 12.27 -34.82
C GLU A 209 2.59 10.87 -35.41
N CYS A 210 1.87 10.02 -34.69
CA CYS A 210 1.52 8.63 -35.01
C CYS A 210 0.33 8.18 -34.14
N ASP A 211 -0.38 7.15 -34.60
CA ASP A 211 -1.27 6.28 -33.83
C ASP A 211 -1.22 4.91 -34.54
N ASP A 212 -1.12 3.81 -33.79
CA ASP A 212 -1.05 2.44 -34.32
C ASP A 212 -2.22 1.51 -33.88
N GLY A 213 -3.23 2.07 -33.20
CA GLY A 213 -4.40 1.37 -32.68
C GLY A 213 -4.17 0.69 -31.33
N ASN A 214 -3.13 1.06 -30.60
CA ASN A 214 -2.69 0.35 -29.39
C ASN A 214 -2.09 1.30 -28.32
N LYS A 215 -1.74 0.77 -27.13
CA LYS A 215 -1.22 1.56 -25.98
C LYS A 215 0.03 0.95 -25.33
N ASN A 216 0.69 0.07 -26.06
CA ASN A 216 2.08 -0.30 -25.85
C ASN A 216 2.99 0.93 -26.07
N ASN A 217 4.22 0.84 -25.59
CA ASN A 217 5.27 1.83 -25.84
C ASN A 217 6.52 1.18 -26.44
N ASN A 218 6.48 -0.10 -26.82
CA ASN A 218 7.64 -0.88 -27.27
C ASN A 218 7.71 -1.06 -28.81
N ASP A 219 6.89 -0.29 -29.52
CA ASP A 219 6.61 -0.24 -30.96
C ASP A 219 6.85 1.17 -31.55
N GLU A 220 6.56 1.40 -32.83
CA GLU A 220 6.94 2.66 -33.52
C GLU A 220 6.21 3.93 -33.00
N CYS A 221 5.19 3.77 -32.15
CA CYS A 221 4.43 4.85 -31.54
C CYS A 221 4.28 4.65 -30.03
N LEU A 222 4.44 5.72 -29.24
CA LEU A 222 4.18 5.72 -27.81
C LEU A 222 2.69 5.95 -27.52
N ASN A 223 2.19 5.52 -26.37
CA ASN A 223 0.82 5.80 -25.90
C ASN A 223 0.50 7.28 -25.58
N THR A 224 1.43 8.19 -25.92
CA THR A 224 1.25 9.65 -25.97
C THR A 224 1.16 10.20 -27.40
N CYS A 225 1.13 9.30 -28.40
CA CYS A 225 1.05 9.56 -29.84
C CYS A 225 2.15 10.48 -30.38
N VAL A 226 3.33 10.31 -29.77
CA VAL A 226 4.64 10.75 -30.25
C VAL A 226 5.39 9.51 -30.73
N LYS A 227 6.20 9.65 -31.79
CA LYS A 227 7.02 8.54 -32.28
C LYS A 227 8.08 8.16 -31.26
N ALA A 228 8.28 6.85 -31.07
CA ALA A 228 9.35 6.36 -30.21
C ALA A 228 10.72 6.78 -30.75
N THR A 229 11.62 7.19 -29.84
CA THR A 229 12.98 7.58 -30.17
C THR A 229 13.95 7.27 -29.03
N CYS A 230 15.00 6.52 -29.35
CA CYS A 230 16.20 6.36 -28.52
C CYS A 230 16.51 7.54 -27.57
N GLY A 231 16.52 7.20 -26.28
CA GLY A 231 16.56 8.07 -25.11
C GLY A 231 15.19 8.50 -24.58
N ASP A 232 14.11 7.73 -24.80
CA ASP A 232 12.75 8.03 -24.29
C ASP A 232 12.29 7.15 -23.11
N GLY A 233 13.02 6.08 -22.80
CA GLY A 233 12.76 5.15 -21.69
C GLY A 233 12.10 3.83 -22.09
N PHE A 234 11.82 3.59 -23.37
CA PHE A 234 11.21 2.36 -23.87
C PHE A 234 12.11 1.67 -24.91
N VAL A 235 12.27 0.34 -24.80
CA VAL A 235 13.22 -0.42 -25.63
C VAL A 235 12.51 -1.03 -26.84
N GLN A 236 12.78 -0.49 -28.03
CA GLN A 236 11.99 -0.82 -29.22
C GLN A 236 12.51 -2.11 -29.86
N THR A 237 11.76 -3.19 -29.65
CA THR A 237 12.25 -4.56 -29.80
C THR A 237 12.56 -4.90 -31.27
N GLY A 238 13.85 -4.95 -31.60
CA GLY A 238 14.35 -5.23 -32.96
C GLY A 238 14.89 -4.00 -33.70
N THR A 239 14.62 -2.80 -33.19
CA THR A 239 15.25 -1.53 -33.62
C THR A 239 16.46 -1.21 -32.73
N GLU A 240 16.31 -1.43 -31.43
CA GLU A 240 17.24 -1.01 -30.38
C GLU A 240 17.73 -2.20 -29.56
N GLU A 241 18.87 -2.04 -28.88
CA GLU A 241 19.42 -3.07 -27.97
C GLU A 241 19.31 -2.69 -26.49
N CYS A 242 19.10 -1.42 -26.20
CA CYS A 242 18.87 -0.83 -24.88
C CYS A 242 18.22 0.54 -25.06
N ASP A 243 17.54 1.04 -24.03
CA ASP A 243 17.18 2.44 -23.82
C ASP A 243 17.20 2.66 -22.30
N ASP A 244 17.67 3.83 -21.85
CA ASP A 244 17.78 4.20 -20.44
C ASP A 244 17.11 5.55 -20.09
N GLY A 245 16.36 6.12 -21.03
CA GLY A 245 15.67 7.40 -20.89
C GLY A 245 16.56 8.64 -20.94
N ASN A 246 17.83 8.53 -21.37
CA ASN A 246 18.67 9.72 -21.59
C ASN A 246 19.64 9.59 -22.79
N LYS A 247 20.72 10.39 -22.80
CA LYS A 247 21.64 10.58 -23.95
C LYS A 247 23.10 10.75 -23.49
N ASN A 248 23.52 9.96 -22.49
CA ASN A 248 24.87 9.98 -21.91
C ASN A 248 25.70 8.80 -22.42
N ASP A 249 26.71 9.05 -23.25
CA ASP A 249 27.58 7.99 -23.80
C ASP A 249 28.65 7.46 -22.82
N ASN A 250 28.36 7.41 -21.50
CA ASN A 250 29.29 7.03 -20.42
C ASN A 250 28.66 6.08 -19.37
N ASP A 251 27.63 5.32 -19.73
CA ASP A 251 26.98 4.31 -18.90
C ASP A 251 26.56 3.11 -19.78
N SER A 252 25.68 2.23 -19.29
CA SER A 252 25.33 1.00 -19.99
C SER A 252 24.68 1.18 -21.36
N CYS A 253 24.04 2.33 -21.66
CA CYS A 253 23.36 2.54 -22.94
C CYS A 253 23.80 3.82 -23.64
N LEU A 254 24.49 3.67 -24.77
CA LEU A 254 24.92 4.81 -25.59
C LEU A 254 23.70 5.52 -26.20
N SER A 255 23.83 6.82 -26.51
CA SER A 255 22.79 7.65 -27.16
C SER A 255 22.44 7.23 -28.61
N THR A 256 22.93 6.07 -29.04
CA THR A 256 22.61 5.36 -30.29
C THR A 256 21.82 4.06 -30.04
N CYS A 257 21.39 3.81 -28.81
CA CYS A 257 20.63 2.65 -28.33
C CYS A 257 21.33 1.32 -28.64
N LYS A 258 22.62 1.33 -28.30
CA LYS A 258 23.55 0.22 -28.28
C LYS A 258 24.19 0.13 -26.91
N ASN A 259 24.35 -1.10 -26.42
CA ASN A 259 25.04 -1.35 -25.16
C ASN A 259 26.49 -0.87 -25.28
N ALA A 260 27.01 -0.20 -24.25
CA ALA A 260 28.42 0.19 -24.22
C ALA A 260 29.34 -1.04 -24.16
N THR A 261 30.56 -0.92 -24.69
CA THR A 261 31.49 -2.04 -24.89
C THR A 261 32.90 -1.70 -24.42
N CYS A 262 33.41 -2.50 -23.49
CA CYS A 262 34.81 -2.57 -23.09
C CYS A 262 35.78 -2.54 -24.28
N GLY A 263 36.83 -1.72 -24.17
CA GLY A 263 37.88 -1.49 -25.16
C GLY A 263 37.63 -0.29 -26.08
N ASP A 264 36.71 0.63 -25.76
CA ASP A 264 36.36 1.79 -26.63
C ASP A 264 37.09 3.10 -26.30
N GLY A 265 37.80 3.15 -25.17
CA GLY A 265 38.52 4.34 -24.68
C GLY A 265 37.75 5.16 -23.65
N LYS A 266 36.62 4.66 -23.13
CA LYS A 266 35.80 5.29 -22.08
C LYS A 266 35.46 4.32 -20.96
N VAL A 267 35.41 4.82 -19.73
CA VAL A 267 34.92 4.03 -18.58
C VAL A 267 33.40 4.20 -18.46
N ASN A 268 32.62 3.25 -18.97
CA ASN A 268 31.16 3.31 -18.95
C ASN A 268 30.62 2.76 -17.62
N LYS A 269 29.94 3.63 -16.88
CA LYS A 269 29.57 3.40 -15.48
C LYS A 269 28.60 2.23 -15.33
N GLY A 270 29.09 1.14 -14.72
CA GLY A 270 28.30 -0.06 -14.44
C GLY A 270 28.48 -1.18 -15.46
N VAL A 271 29.20 -0.92 -16.57
CA VAL A 271 29.75 -1.94 -17.48
C VAL A 271 31.13 -2.36 -16.99
N GLU A 272 32.02 -1.40 -16.74
CA GLU A 272 33.40 -1.64 -16.35
C GLU A 272 33.90 -0.87 -15.12
N GLU A 273 35.11 -1.24 -14.67
CA GLU A 273 35.88 -0.57 -13.61
C GLU A 273 37.03 0.29 -14.18
N CYS A 274 37.46 0.02 -15.41
CA CYS A 274 38.49 0.75 -16.16
C CYS A 274 38.28 0.52 -17.66
N ASP A 275 38.88 1.36 -18.50
CA ASP A 275 39.01 1.18 -19.95
C ASP A 275 40.18 2.08 -20.40
N ASP A 276 41.04 1.59 -21.30
CA ASP A 276 42.14 2.35 -21.90
C ASP A 276 42.19 2.29 -23.45
N GLY A 277 41.12 1.81 -24.08
CA GLY A 277 40.95 1.74 -25.53
C GLY A 277 41.69 0.57 -26.21
N ASN A 278 41.95 -0.50 -25.46
CA ASN A 278 42.82 -1.61 -25.86
C ASN A 278 42.28 -2.97 -25.34
N THR A 279 42.95 -4.07 -25.67
CA THR A 279 42.54 -5.44 -25.28
C THR A 279 43.74 -6.33 -24.92
N ASP A 280 44.82 -5.74 -24.40
CA ASP A 280 45.89 -6.49 -23.74
C ASP A 280 45.36 -7.02 -22.38
N ASP A 281 46.09 -7.95 -21.78
CA ASP A 281 45.88 -8.39 -20.39
C ASP A 281 47.09 -7.99 -19.51
N ASP A 282 48.25 -7.68 -20.10
CA ASP A 282 49.53 -7.37 -19.43
C ASP A 282 49.68 -5.85 -19.06
N ASP A 283 48.58 -5.14 -18.77
CA ASP A 283 48.58 -3.73 -18.36
C ASP A 283 47.64 -3.42 -17.16
N LEU A 284 47.26 -2.16 -16.96
CA LEU A 284 46.45 -1.76 -15.80
C LEU A 284 44.95 -2.07 -15.95
N CYS A 285 44.48 -2.41 -17.16
CA CYS A 285 43.09 -2.69 -17.46
C CYS A 285 42.94 -3.90 -18.40
N THR A 286 42.83 -5.08 -17.81
CA THR A 286 42.63 -6.35 -18.52
C THR A 286 41.52 -6.28 -19.58
N SER A 287 41.59 -7.14 -20.60
CA SER A 287 40.62 -7.30 -21.71
C SER A 287 39.15 -7.59 -21.32
N LYS A 288 38.86 -7.67 -20.03
CA LYS A 288 37.51 -7.81 -19.41
C LYS A 288 37.08 -6.53 -18.69
N CYS A 289 37.81 -5.44 -18.91
CA CYS A 289 37.69 -4.12 -18.30
C CYS A 289 37.59 -4.17 -16.77
N LYS A 290 38.53 -4.93 -16.19
CA LYS A 290 38.83 -5.02 -14.76
C LYS A 290 40.24 -4.52 -14.50
N LEU A 291 40.39 -3.75 -13.43
CA LEU A 291 41.68 -3.31 -12.92
C LEU A 291 42.52 -4.55 -12.60
N ALA A 292 43.75 -4.60 -13.13
CA ALA A 292 44.64 -5.71 -12.87
C ALA A 292 45.08 -5.75 -11.39
N THR A 293 45.15 -6.94 -10.80
CA THR A 293 45.47 -7.11 -9.38
C THR A 293 46.24 -8.39 -9.10
N CYS A 294 47.39 -8.25 -8.41
CA CYS A 294 48.12 -9.36 -7.82
C CYS A 294 47.22 -10.46 -7.20
N GLY A 295 47.43 -11.69 -7.67
CA GLY A 295 46.62 -12.87 -7.42
C GLY A 295 45.50 -13.11 -8.47
N ASP A 296 45.59 -12.54 -9.68
CA ASP A 296 44.58 -12.73 -10.75
C ASP A 296 44.99 -13.74 -11.85
N GLY A 297 46.26 -14.13 -11.91
CA GLY A 297 46.83 -15.09 -12.84
C GLY A 297 47.60 -14.47 -14.00
N ILE A 298 47.66 -13.14 -14.10
CA ILE A 298 48.34 -12.38 -15.15
C ILE A 298 49.44 -11.53 -14.51
N LYS A 299 50.68 -11.66 -14.97
CA LYS A 299 51.83 -11.02 -14.31
C LYS A 299 52.06 -9.60 -14.84
N GLN A 300 51.79 -8.61 -14.01
CA GLN A 300 51.70 -7.21 -14.42
C GLN A 300 53.03 -6.42 -14.43
N PRO A 301 53.10 -5.26 -15.13
CA PRO A 301 54.28 -4.40 -15.20
C PRO A 301 54.76 -3.82 -13.85
N GLY A 302 55.59 -4.59 -13.13
CA GLY A 302 56.16 -4.23 -11.82
C GLY A 302 56.17 -5.40 -10.84
N GLU A 303 55.38 -6.43 -11.14
CA GLU A 303 55.31 -7.68 -10.43
C GLU A 303 56.48 -8.59 -10.81
N GLU A 304 56.91 -9.46 -9.89
CA GLU A 304 57.98 -10.41 -10.13
C GLU A 304 57.46 -11.82 -10.42
N CYS A 305 56.28 -12.12 -9.92
CA CYS A 305 55.46 -13.30 -10.17
C CYS A 305 53.98 -12.90 -10.03
N ASP A 306 53.09 -13.68 -10.64
CA ASP A 306 51.70 -13.84 -10.25
C ASP A 306 51.40 -15.34 -10.45
N ASP A 307 50.53 -15.92 -9.62
CA ASP A 307 50.13 -17.34 -9.72
C ASP A 307 48.61 -17.57 -9.54
N GLY A 308 47.80 -16.52 -9.61
CA GLY A 308 46.33 -16.58 -9.63
C GLY A 308 45.68 -16.98 -8.31
N ASN A 309 46.36 -16.80 -7.17
CA ASN A 309 45.82 -17.16 -5.87
C ASN A 309 46.20 -16.15 -4.76
N LYS A 310 45.92 -16.46 -3.48
CA LYS A 310 46.16 -15.55 -2.34
C LYS A 310 46.87 -16.21 -1.13
N ASN A 311 47.77 -17.14 -1.37
CA ASN A 311 48.48 -17.93 -0.37
C ASN A 311 49.98 -17.59 -0.34
N ASP A 312 50.45 -16.86 0.67
CA ASP A 312 51.88 -16.52 0.80
C ASP A 312 52.83 -17.73 0.98
N ASN A 313 52.30 -18.96 1.17
CA ASN A 313 53.07 -20.15 1.56
C ASN A 313 53.59 -21.03 0.39
N ASP A 314 53.51 -20.59 -0.87
CA ASP A 314 53.92 -21.39 -2.04
C ASP A 314 55.20 -20.91 -2.77
N ALA A 315 55.11 -19.90 -3.62
CA ALA A 315 56.16 -19.37 -4.48
C ALA A 315 55.96 -17.89 -4.82
N CYS A 316 54.72 -17.38 -4.79
CA CYS A 316 54.43 -15.97 -4.99
C CYS A 316 53.70 -15.40 -3.76
N LEU A 317 54.27 -14.36 -3.16
CA LEU A 317 53.62 -13.67 -2.05
C LEU A 317 52.44 -12.84 -2.57
N ASN A 318 51.47 -12.54 -1.70
CA ASN A 318 50.33 -11.63 -1.91
C ASN A 318 50.72 -10.16 -2.24
N THR A 319 52.01 -9.90 -2.42
CA THR A 319 52.60 -8.63 -2.86
C THR A 319 53.26 -8.74 -4.26
N CYS A 320 53.05 -9.87 -4.94
CA CYS A 320 53.60 -10.26 -6.24
C CYS A 320 55.13 -10.16 -6.30
N LYS A 321 55.73 -10.71 -5.23
CA LYS A 321 57.15 -10.93 -5.03
C LYS A 321 57.43 -12.42 -4.88
N ASN A 322 58.55 -12.86 -5.46
CA ASN A 322 58.98 -14.24 -5.31
C ASN A 322 59.24 -14.51 -3.83
N ALA A 323 58.69 -15.59 -3.30
CA ALA A 323 58.97 -16.01 -1.93
C ALA A 323 60.45 -16.41 -1.76
N THR A 324 61.07 -15.96 -0.67
CA THR A 324 62.48 -16.19 -0.36
C THR A 324 62.71 -16.32 1.14
N CYS A 325 63.30 -17.45 1.55
CA CYS A 325 63.88 -17.66 2.88
C CYS A 325 64.43 -16.37 3.53
N GLY A 326 63.90 -16.05 4.70
CA GLY A 326 64.09 -14.82 5.45
C GLY A 326 63.05 -13.73 5.16
N ASP A 327 61.91 -14.04 4.51
CA ASP A 327 60.80 -13.10 4.27
C ASP A 327 59.73 -13.12 5.37
N GLY A 328 59.79 -14.07 6.29
CA GLY A 328 58.85 -14.26 7.39
C GLY A 328 57.75 -15.28 7.13
N VAL A 329 57.72 -15.94 5.97
CA VAL A 329 56.66 -16.89 5.58
C VAL A 329 57.23 -18.26 5.19
N ILE A 330 56.91 -19.29 5.98
CA ILE A 330 57.47 -20.64 5.82
C ILE A 330 56.92 -21.32 4.54
N GLN A 331 57.74 -21.37 3.49
CA GLN A 331 57.33 -21.88 2.19
C GLN A 331 57.14 -23.40 2.19
N THR A 332 55.91 -23.85 1.94
CA THR A 332 55.47 -25.21 2.28
C THR A 332 56.06 -26.27 1.35
N GLY A 333 57.10 -26.94 1.84
CA GLY A 333 57.79 -28.04 1.14
C GLY A 333 59.15 -27.64 0.57
N LYS A 334 59.45 -26.34 0.53
CA LYS A 334 60.82 -25.81 0.32
C LYS A 334 61.55 -25.72 1.66
N GLU A 335 60.86 -25.22 2.68
CA GLU A 335 61.46 -24.71 3.92
C GLU A 335 60.96 -25.46 5.17
N GLU A 336 61.80 -25.43 6.21
CA GLU A 336 61.58 -26.09 7.50
C GLU A 336 61.42 -25.11 8.67
N CYS A 337 61.88 -23.87 8.48
CA CYS A 337 61.64 -22.69 9.32
C CYS A 337 61.72 -21.44 8.45
N ASP A 338 61.26 -20.32 8.98
CA ASP A 338 61.62 -18.95 8.60
C ASP A 338 61.56 -18.13 9.89
N ASP A 339 62.47 -17.16 10.07
CA ASP A 339 62.54 -16.29 11.26
C ASP A 339 62.53 -14.78 10.89
N GLY A 340 62.20 -14.45 9.64
CA GLY A 340 62.21 -13.10 9.09
C GLY A 340 63.61 -12.57 8.76
N ASN A 341 64.66 -13.41 8.75
CA ASN A 341 65.99 -13.03 8.30
C ASN A 341 66.83 -14.19 7.72
N THR A 342 68.06 -13.90 7.28
CA THR A 342 68.95 -14.86 6.60
C THR A 342 70.27 -15.10 7.34
N LYS A 343 70.26 -14.92 8.66
CA LYS A 343 71.41 -15.21 9.53
C LYS A 343 71.44 -16.69 9.90
N SER A 344 72.45 -17.08 10.68
CA SER A 344 72.61 -18.40 11.26
C SER A 344 72.97 -18.24 12.74
N GLY A 345 72.57 -19.20 13.57
CA GLY A 345 72.68 -19.10 15.03
C GLY A 345 71.52 -18.38 15.72
N ASP A 346 70.36 -18.28 15.07
CA ASP A 346 69.11 -17.68 15.56
C ASP A 346 67.87 -18.51 15.21
N TRP A 347 68.03 -19.84 15.30
CA TRP A 347 67.02 -20.90 15.11
C TRP A 347 66.63 -21.20 13.66
N CYS A 348 66.74 -20.28 12.72
CA CYS A 348 66.82 -20.63 11.31
C CYS A 348 68.26 -20.46 10.78
N ASP A 349 68.53 -20.99 9.59
CA ASP A 349 69.76 -20.74 8.83
C ASP A 349 69.46 -20.05 7.51
N SER A 350 70.50 -19.55 6.84
CA SER A 350 70.40 -18.89 5.54
C SER A 350 69.97 -19.80 4.37
N SER A 351 69.49 -21.02 4.66
CA SER A 351 68.87 -21.97 3.73
C SER A 351 67.52 -22.52 4.24
N CYS A 352 66.97 -21.85 5.27
CA CYS A 352 65.71 -22.14 5.93
C CYS A 352 65.59 -23.58 6.48
N LYS A 353 66.67 -24.00 7.15
CA LYS A 353 66.77 -25.22 7.94
C LYS A 353 66.87 -24.93 9.43
N LYS A 354 66.23 -25.79 10.23
CA LYS A 354 66.10 -25.63 11.68
C LYS A 354 67.46 -25.75 12.38
N GLU A 355 67.94 -24.66 12.95
CA GLU A 355 69.17 -24.65 13.74
C GLU A 355 68.91 -24.85 15.23
N CYS A 356 69.57 -25.86 15.81
CA CYS A 356 69.66 -26.03 17.26
C CYS A 356 71.13 -25.92 17.67
N THR A 357 71.67 -24.70 17.58
CA THR A 357 73.11 -24.38 17.62
C THR A 357 73.54 -23.53 18.83
N ILE A 358 72.61 -22.80 19.45
CA ILE A 358 72.84 -21.86 20.56
C ILE A 358 73.12 -22.60 21.89
N GLY A 359 73.78 -21.92 22.84
CA GLY A 359 73.89 -22.33 24.25
C GLY A 359 74.97 -23.38 24.57
N ASN A 360 74.98 -23.83 25.84
CA ASN A 360 76.06 -24.67 26.39
C ASN A 360 75.82 -26.18 26.22
N ALA A 361 74.57 -26.62 26.30
CA ALA A 361 74.14 -27.97 25.96
C ALA A 361 72.74 -27.87 25.32
N ARG A 362 72.46 -28.68 24.29
CA ARG A 362 71.24 -28.54 23.50
C ARG A 362 70.79 -29.84 22.84
N LYS A 363 69.51 -29.95 22.54
CA LYS A 363 68.88 -31.11 21.87
C LYS A 363 67.73 -30.63 21.00
N LEU A 364 67.78 -30.99 19.72
CA LEU A 364 66.65 -30.87 18.79
C LEU A 364 65.79 -32.15 18.88
N ASP A 365 64.48 -32.03 19.04
CA ASP A 365 63.54 -33.15 18.92
C ASP A 365 62.22 -32.68 18.29
N GLY A 366 61.87 -33.24 17.12
CA GLY A 366 60.66 -32.85 16.38
C GLY A 366 60.62 -31.36 16.00
N ASN A 367 59.73 -30.61 16.65
CA ASN A 367 59.54 -29.17 16.47
C ASN A 367 60.11 -28.32 17.62
N SER A 368 60.75 -28.91 18.64
CA SER A 368 61.37 -28.17 19.76
C SER A 368 62.89 -28.27 19.75
N CYS A 369 63.56 -27.14 19.97
CA CYS A 369 64.98 -27.10 20.35
C CYS A 369 65.12 -26.67 21.81
N TYR A 370 65.59 -27.60 22.63
CA TYR A 370 65.85 -27.39 24.05
C TYR A 370 67.31 -26.95 24.23
N VAL A 371 67.55 -25.83 24.94
CA VAL A 371 68.88 -25.24 25.11
C VAL A 371 69.15 -24.85 26.55
N LYS A 372 70.15 -25.48 27.17
CA LYS A 372 70.67 -25.11 28.49
C LYS A 372 71.73 -24.01 28.40
N PHE A 373 71.59 -23.01 29.26
CA PHE A 373 72.59 -21.99 29.55
C PHE A 373 73.14 -22.17 30.95
N ASN A 374 74.47 -22.12 31.10
CA ASN A 374 75.20 -22.29 32.36
C ASN A 374 75.40 -20.95 33.11
N THR A 375 74.62 -19.92 32.79
CA THR A 375 74.63 -18.63 33.48
C THR A 375 73.61 -18.68 34.62
N ALA A 376 74.06 -18.39 35.85
CA ALA A 376 73.18 -18.42 37.03
C ALA A 376 72.31 -17.15 37.12
N LEU A 377 71.00 -17.29 36.90
CA LEU A 377 70.02 -16.20 36.88
C LEU A 377 68.84 -16.49 37.82
N SER A 378 68.08 -15.44 38.20
CA SER A 378 66.76 -15.62 38.81
C SER A 378 65.79 -16.23 37.80
N TRP A 379 64.71 -16.86 38.25
CA TRP A 379 63.73 -17.47 37.33
C TRP A 379 63.17 -16.43 36.34
N ARG A 380 62.89 -15.22 36.83
CA ARG A 380 62.40 -14.09 36.02
C ARG A 380 63.44 -13.62 35.00
N ASP A 381 64.71 -13.48 35.41
CA ASP A 381 65.77 -13.05 34.50
C ASP A 381 66.09 -14.14 33.45
N ALA A 382 65.94 -15.41 33.81
CA ALA A 382 66.06 -16.55 32.92
C ALA A 382 64.92 -16.60 31.89
N SER A 383 63.67 -16.39 32.31
CA SER A 383 62.50 -16.24 31.43
C SER A 383 62.72 -15.11 30.42
N ALA A 384 63.10 -13.92 30.89
CA ALA A 384 63.43 -12.79 30.02
C ALA A 384 64.61 -13.08 29.07
N ALA A 385 65.63 -13.83 29.52
CA ALA A 385 66.76 -14.24 28.68
C ALA A 385 66.35 -15.23 27.57
N CYS A 386 65.37 -16.11 27.82
CA CYS A 386 64.77 -16.93 26.77
C CYS A 386 63.95 -16.07 25.81
N SER A 387 63.10 -15.15 26.31
CA SER A 387 62.27 -14.29 25.46
C SER A 387 63.06 -13.36 24.54
N ILE A 388 64.26 -12.92 24.94
CA ILE A 388 65.18 -12.17 24.07
C ILE A 388 65.64 -12.99 22.85
N LEU A 389 65.63 -14.32 22.95
CA LEU A 389 65.91 -15.24 21.84
C LEU A 389 64.64 -15.65 21.08
N GLY A 390 63.46 -15.10 21.37
CA GLY A 390 62.18 -15.62 20.83
C GLY A 390 61.77 -16.98 21.40
N ALA A 391 62.43 -17.43 22.46
CA ALA A 391 62.19 -18.69 23.16
C ALA A 391 61.46 -18.44 24.50
N HIS A 392 61.06 -19.51 25.19
CA HIS A 392 60.59 -19.44 26.59
C HIS A 392 61.39 -20.36 27.50
N LEU A 393 61.16 -20.32 28.82
CA LEU A 393 61.64 -21.39 29.69
C LEU A 393 60.91 -22.68 29.34
N VAL A 394 61.64 -23.78 29.23
CA VAL A 394 61.14 -25.06 28.69
C VAL A 394 59.84 -25.51 29.36
N SER A 395 58.84 -25.87 28.56
CA SER A 395 57.66 -26.59 29.05
C SER A 395 57.88 -28.11 28.97
N ILE A 396 57.13 -28.88 29.75
CA ILE A 396 57.27 -30.34 29.78
C ILE A 396 55.89 -31.01 29.81
N GLY A 397 55.33 -31.24 28.62
CA GLY A 397 54.06 -31.93 28.40
C GLY A 397 54.12 -33.45 28.56
N SER A 398 55.31 -34.07 28.58
CA SER A 398 55.45 -35.54 28.56
C SER A 398 56.71 -36.09 29.25
N GLY A 399 56.70 -37.39 29.56
CA GLY A 399 57.87 -38.07 30.14
C GLY A 399 59.03 -38.35 29.17
N GLY A 400 58.78 -38.37 27.85
CA GLY A 400 59.85 -38.48 26.85
C GLY A 400 60.67 -37.19 26.76
N GLU A 401 59.95 -36.08 26.75
CA GLU A 401 60.44 -34.70 26.85
C GLU A 401 61.14 -34.44 28.19
N ASN A 402 60.58 -34.88 29.33
CA ASN A 402 61.30 -34.82 30.60
C ASN A 402 62.64 -35.58 30.56
N THR A 403 62.69 -36.72 29.86
CA THR A 403 63.93 -37.48 29.67
C THR A 403 64.96 -36.70 28.83
N ILE A 404 64.51 -35.90 27.84
CA ILE A 404 65.35 -34.99 27.05
C ILE A 404 65.89 -33.84 27.92
N VAL A 405 65.01 -33.15 28.66
CA VAL A 405 65.37 -31.98 29.49
C VAL A 405 66.26 -32.40 30.68
N ALA A 406 65.99 -33.54 31.31
CA ALA A 406 66.88 -34.16 32.30
C ALA A 406 68.27 -34.47 31.72
N GLY A 407 68.34 -34.95 30.48
CA GLY A 407 69.60 -35.20 29.76
C GLY A 407 70.45 -33.94 29.56
N LEU A 408 69.83 -32.78 29.35
CA LEU A 408 70.52 -31.48 29.30
C LEU A 408 70.90 -30.95 30.69
N THR A 409 70.13 -31.27 31.72
CA THR A 409 70.34 -30.81 33.09
C THR A 409 71.68 -31.29 33.66
N GLY A 410 71.97 -32.58 33.54
CA GLY A 410 73.23 -33.15 34.04
C GLY A 410 73.44 -32.96 35.55
N SER A 411 74.65 -32.57 35.96
CA SER A 411 75.02 -32.49 37.39
C SER A 411 74.51 -31.26 38.14
N SER A 412 74.03 -30.24 37.42
CA SER A 412 73.74 -28.91 37.99
C SER A 412 72.33 -28.49 37.63
N PRO A 413 71.44 -28.24 38.61
CA PRO A 413 70.02 -27.97 38.37
C PRO A 413 69.80 -26.72 37.50
N ALA A 414 68.59 -26.63 36.94
CA ALA A 414 68.19 -25.53 36.06
C ALA A 414 66.72 -25.15 36.23
N TRP A 415 66.39 -23.88 36.00
CA TRP A 415 65.02 -23.41 35.88
C TRP A 415 64.31 -24.00 34.65
N ILE A 416 63.03 -24.35 34.83
CA ILE A 416 62.06 -24.71 33.78
C ILE A 416 60.85 -23.77 33.87
N GLY A 417 59.95 -23.78 32.88
CA GLY A 417 58.86 -22.80 32.77
C GLY A 417 57.72 -22.94 33.79
N LEU A 418 57.74 -23.95 34.66
CA LEU A 418 56.66 -24.24 35.59
C LEU A 418 56.70 -23.33 36.83
N THR A 419 55.60 -22.64 37.11
CA THR A 419 55.47 -21.69 38.23
C THR A 419 54.01 -21.61 38.71
N ASP A 420 53.80 -21.35 39.98
CA ASP A 420 52.49 -21.00 40.57
C ASP A 420 52.47 -19.58 41.17
N GLN A 421 53.44 -18.72 40.83
CA GLN A 421 53.55 -17.31 41.26
C GLN A 421 52.31 -16.44 40.97
N TYR A 422 51.41 -16.92 40.11
CA TYR A 422 50.13 -16.29 39.75
C TYR A 422 48.95 -16.75 40.64
N SER A 423 49.05 -17.93 41.26
CA SER A 423 48.04 -18.51 42.15
C SER A 423 48.61 -19.74 42.89
N GLU A 424 49.07 -19.54 44.12
CA GLU A 424 49.50 -20.56 45.09
C GLU A 424 48.82 -21.93 44.91
N GLY A 425 49.61 -22.99 44.77
CA GLY A 425 49.18 -24.36 44.57
C GLY A 425 48.66 -24.68 43.16
N THR A 426 48.69 -23.73 42.22
CA THR A 426 48.15 -23.85 40.86
C THR A 426 49.24 -23.62 39.81
N PHE A 427 50.10 -24.62 39.63
CA PHE A 427 51.23 -24.57 38.70
C PHE A 427 50.79 -24.51 37.23
N VAL A 428 51.36 -23.56 36.49
CA VAL A 428 51.24 -23.37 35.04
C VAL A 428 52.61 -23.26 34.40
N TRP A 429 52.71 -23.61 33.12
CA TRP A 429 53.88 -23.28 32.30
C TRP A 429 53.75 -21.84 31.81
N ASP A 430 54.73 -20.99 32.09
CA ASP A 430 54.88 -19.67 31.49
C ASP A 430 55.74 -19.78 30.23
N GLU A 431 55.09 -19.70 29.08
CA GLU A 431 55.72 -19.78 27.75
C GLU A 431 56.00 -18.38 27.19
N GLY A 432 56.09 -17.36 28.06
CA GLY A 432 56.31 -15.97 27.69
C GLY A 432 55.09 -15.34 27.00
N ASN A 433 55.18 -14.04 26.66
CA ASN A 433 54.16 -13.33 25.88
C ASN A 433 52.70 -13.41 26.42
N ASN A 434 52.53 -13.70 27.73
CA ASN A 434 51.26 -14.03 28.40
C ASN A 434 50.59 -15.35 27.95
N LYS A 435 51.34 -16.29 27.35
CA LYS A 435 50.93 -17.66 27.03
C LYS A 435 51.17 -18.54 28.27
N TYR A 436 50.08 -18.87 28.98
CA TYR A 436 50.12 -19.73 30.16
C TYR A 436 49.41 -21.06 29.88
N ILE A 437 50.14 -22.17 30.00
CA ILE A 437 49.62 -23.52 29.69
C ILE A 437 49.44 -24.34 30.96
N THR A 438 48.27 -24.95 31.13
CA THR A 438 47.94 -25.81 32.27
C THR A 438 48.85 -27.04 32.31
N MET A 439 49.45 -27.34 33.47
CA MET A 439 50.27 -28.54 33.67
C MET A 439 49.44 -29.82 33.49
N THR A 440 49.72 -30.60 32.44
CA THR A 440 49.07 -31.89 32.12
C THR A 440 49.90 -33.11 32.52
N TYR A 441 51.21 -32.93 32.75
CA TYR A 441 52.18 -33.96 33.12
C TYR A 441 53.05 -33.46 34.28
N SER A 442 53.56 -34.38 35.13
CA SER A 442 54.55 -34.03 36.17
C SER A 442 55.47 -35.17 36.57
N ASP A 443 56.71 -34.84 36.95
CA ASP A 443 57.71 -35.76 37.54
C ASP A 443 58.39 -35.13 38.78
N TRP A 444 57.55 -34.66 39.72
CA TRP A 444 58.00 -34.11 40.99
C TRP A 444 58.89 -35.08 41.79
N ALA A 445 59.90 -34.55 42.47
CA ALA A 445 60.71 -35.31 43.39
C ALA A 445 59.89 -35.78 44.62
N ALA A 446 60.46 -36.70 45.39
CA ALA A 446 59.75 -37.25 46.55
C ALA A 446 59.55 -36.16 47.62
N ASN A 447 58.29 -35.90 47.98
CA ASN A 447 57.85 -34.77 48.82
C ASN A 447 58.05 -33.39 48.17
N GLN A 448 57.72 -33.27 46.88
CA GLN A 448 57.59 -31.99 46.19
C GLN A 448 56.25 -31.93 45.43
N PRO A 449 55.66 -30.73 45.21
CA PRO A 449 56.11 -29.46 45.79
C PRO A 449 55.89 -29.39 47.31
N ASP A 450 56.73 -28.65 48.05
CA ASP A 450 56.60 -28.47 49.51
C ASP A 450 56.43 -27.01 49.99
N ASN A 451 56.39 -26.06 49.06
CA ASN A 451 56.39 -24.61 49.25
C ASN A 451 57.58 -24.07 50.08
N GLY A 452 58.62 -24.90 50.25
CA GLY A 452 59.92 -24.57 50.79
C GLY A 452 59.97 -23.91 52.19
N PRO A 453 61.15 -23.46 52.62
CA PRO A 453 61.35 -22.77 53.90
C PRO A 453 60.84 -21.31 53.90
N GLY A 454 59.55 -21.10 53.64
CA GLY A 454 58.95 -19.77 53.68
C GLY A 454 57.48 -19.66 53.27
N GLY A 455 56.94 -20.62 52.50
CA GLY A 455 55.65 -20.42 51.82
C GLY A 455 55.77 -19.39 50.70
N ASN A 456 56.82 -19.54 49.87
CA ASN A 456 57.15 -18.65 48.76
C ASN A 456 58.09 -19.33 47.72
N ALA A 457 57.87 -20.62 47.44
CA ALA A 457 58.72 -21.43 46.57
C ALA A 457 58.23 -21.48 45.11
N ASP A 458 57.68 -20.38 44.61
CA ASP A 458 56.74 -20.32 43.50
C ASP A 458 57.27 -20.70 42.08
N CYS A 459 58.51 -21.17 41.96
CA CYS A 459 59.20 -21.46 40.69
C CYS A 459 59.91 -22.82 40.69
N THR A 460 59.88 -23.53 39.56
CA THR A 460 60.33 -24.93 39.51
C THR A 460 61.74 -25.09 38.92
N GLU A 461 62.61 -25.80 39.63
CA GLU A 461 63.90 -26.30 39.10
C GLU A 461 63.81 -27.79 38.74
N ILE A 462 64.43 -28.19 37.63
CA ILE A 462 64.77 -29.60 37.37
C ILE A 462 66.12 -29.92 38.01
N ILE A 463 66.14 -30.93 38.89
CA ILE A 463 67.32 -31.35 39.64
C ILE A 463 68.08 -32.49 38.94
N SER A 464 69.29 -32.79 39.41
CA SER A 464 70.23 -33.74 38.78
C SER A 464 69.78 -35.21 38.74
N SER A 465 68.60 -35.53 39.29
CA SER A 465 67.91 -36.82 39.12
C SER A 465 66.94 -36.85 37.93
N GLY A 466 66.73 -35.73 37.24
CA GLY A 466 65.71 -35.57 36.19
C GLY A 466 64.31 -35.25 36.70
N ARG A 467 64.15 -35.05 38.01
CA ARG A 467 62.88 -34.69 38.66
C ARG A 467 62.78 -33.23 39.03
N TRP A 468 61.59 -32.79 39.38
CA TRP A 468 61.29 -31.38 39.64
C TRP A 468 61.24 -31.06 41.13
N SER A 469 61.65 -29.84 41.50
CA SER A 469 61.67 -29.28 42.86
C SER A 469 61.14 -27.85 42.80
N ASP A 470 60.31 -27.45 43.76
CA ASP A 470 59.80 -26.08 43.86
C ASP A 470 60.75 -25.23 44.73
N ARG A 471 60.91 -23.95 44.36
CA ARG A 471 61.96 -23.09 44.91
C ARG A 471 61.67 -21.61 44.73
N ALA A 472 62.06 -20.82 45.72
CA ALA A 472 61.93 -19.37 45.65
C ALA A 472 62.60 -18.80 44.38
N CYS A 473 61.81 -18.11 43.56
CA CYS A 473 62.16 -17.60 42.22
C CYS A 473 63.42 -16.70 42.18
N THR A 474 63.85 -16.18 43.34
CA THR A 474 65.07 -15.38 43.52
C THR A 474 66.36 -16.20 43.58
N GLY A 475 66.28 -17.53 43.57
CA GLY A 475 67.44 -18.41 43.46
C GLY A 475 68.21 -18.21 42.16
N LEU A 476 69.54 -18.28 42.20
CA LEU A 476 70.38 -18.14 41.01
C LEU A 476 70.78 -19.53 40.48
N LEU A 477 70.16 -19.94 39.37
CA LEU A 477 70.36 -21.25 38.73
C LEU A 477 70.66 -21.11 37.25
N ASN A 478 71.21 -22.18 36.67
CA ASN A 478 71.20 -22.38 35.22
C ASN A 478 69.74 -22.37 34.72
N TYR A 479 69.52 -22.30 33.41
CA TYR A 479 68.18 -22.35 32.85
C TYR A 479 68.15 -23.09 31.53
N ILE A 480 67.01 -23.69 31.22
CA ILE A 480 66.77 -24.36 29.95
C ILE A 480 65.67 -23.59 29.22
N CYS A 481 66.02 -23.02 28.07
CA CYS A 481 65.06 -22.45 27.15
C CYS A 481 64.54 -23.50 26.18
N GLU A 482 63.36 -23.27 25.63
CA GLU A 482 62.79 -23.99 24.51
C GLU A 482 62.38 -23.02 23.42
N TYR A 483 62.72 -23.38 22.17
CA TYR A 483 62.20 -22.75 20.98
C TYR A 483 61.38 -23.79 20.20
N GLU A 484 60.07 -23.56 20.08
CA GLU A 484 59.15 -24.35 19.25
C GLU A 484 58.99 -23.68 17.88
N TRP A 485 59.39 -24.35 16.79
CA TRP A 485 59.04 -23.88 15.45
C TRP A 485 57.54 -24.12 15.20
N PRO A 486 56.82 -23.20 14.51
CA PRO A 486 55.43 -23.43 14.12
C PRO A 486 55.22 -24.77 13.39
N SER A 487 54.10 -25.43 13.68
CA SER A 487 53.57 -26.52 12.87
C SER A 487 52.81 -25.94 11.66
N LYS A 488 52.79 -26.71 10.56
CA LYS A 488 52.12 -26.37 9.29
C LYS A 488 50.65 -26.80 9.32
#